data_AF-A0A7C4YWV9-F1
#
_entry.id   AF-A0A7C4YWV9-F1
#
_cell.length_a   1.000
_cell.length_b   1.000
_cell.length_c   1.000
_cell.angle_alpha   90.00
_cell.angle_beta   90.00
_cell.angle_gamma   90.00
#
_symmetry.space_group_name_H-M   'P 1'
#
loop_
_entity.id
_entity.type
_entity.pdbx_description
1 polymer ?
#
loop_
_entity_poly.entity_id
_entity_poly.type
_entity_poly.pdbx_seq_one_letter_code
_entity_poly.pdbx_strand_id
1 'polypeptide(L)'
;MIRRWWLALLVGGIGFGVTAPQMSAQEELTIRVETKLSVKDMRDGRKPLKDPNADKAAQNLKDIQETTNYLVMRLTDDVNRGLKSGKTPVPASKIVQDASELVLESPLPPKKFDEKQIAYVEAFGKAIMPPLRKVILGEKDKPSKYEPLVRVNATRILSAVAKSGYPEVAALAVDILSNPKENDSVNFYALQALKHVFAAASPENTDKSTITNADLEKRAIKTLIDFVHRPLPIPKDSPESEIEAFHYVRREAIRALGNVRHPAIRSGKTIEMSPALVLLRFSVGAPAIQPAPNLYERVEALIGYLQLNPDRDEQMDFAGFYVGTAIRLIMADFNGRKDPLVIPKEPGAKIESFPMPKHPDYHPWRLTATRLIDVLKAWKTNWEVNAPQPAPEVKKIMDEVTSQATENLLAPLTAGTLPKSPISLSDFDAFLQRERANVKSQSLFRDDPKSLVWIAAFEAPPEKKDDGKTPAPSTPAPPPKGK
;
A
#
# COMPACT_ATOMS: atom_id res chain seq x y z
N MET A 1 -7.55 -46.94 -26.34
CA MET A 1 -8.96 -47.09 -26.72
C MET A 1 -9.82 -46.41 -25.66
N ILE A 2 -10.37 -45.23 -25.97
CA ILE A 2 -11.65 -44.66 -25.50
C ILE A 2 -11.85 -43.39 -26.37
N ARG A 3 -13.06 -43.26 -26.93
CA ARG A 3 -13.40 -42.53 -28.16
C ARG A 3 -13.57 -41.02 -27.95
N ARG A 4 -13.15 -40.28 -29.00
CA ARG A 4 -13.59 -38.92 -29.37
C ARG A 4 -15.12 -38.84 -29.52
N TRP A 5 -15.72 -37.73 -29.10
CA TRP A 5 -16.94 -37.19 -29.72
C TRP A 5 -16.72 -35.72 -30.07
N TRP A 6 -16.89 -35.45 -31.37
CA TRP A 6 -16.96 -34.13 -31.99
C TRP A 6 -18.39 -33.59 -31.87
N LEU A 7 -18.55 -32.28 -31.69
CA LEU A 7 -19.77 -31.58 -32.07
C LEU A 7 -19.40 -30.41 -32.97
N ALA A 8 -19.66 -30.57 -34.26
CA ALA A 8 -19.66 -29.51 -35.25
C ALA A 8 -21.08 -28.95 -35.33
N LEU A 9 -21.23 -27.65 -35.10
CA LEU A 9 -22.50 -26.94 -35.25
C LEU A 9 -22.45 -26.11 -36.54
N LEU A 10 -23.38 -26.45 -37.44
CA LEU A 10 -23.71 -25.80 -38.70
C LEU A 10 -24.07 -24.32 -38.50
N VAL A 11 -23.40 -23.43 -39.22
CA VAL A 11 -23.83 -22.04 -39.43
C VAL A 11 -24.40 -21.95 -40.85
N GLY A 12 -25.73 -22.03 -40.95
CA GLY A 12 -26.48 -21.67 -42.14
C GLY A 12 -26.82 -20.18 -42.08
N GLY A 13 -26.41 -19.43 -43.11
CA GLY A 13 -26.81 -18.04 -43.29
C GLY A 13 -28.25 -17.92 -43.80
N ILE A 14 -28.87 -16.75 -43.53
CA ILE A 14 -29.89 -16.05 -44.33
C ILE A 14 -30.16 -14.70 -43.65
N GLY A 15 -30.26 -13.64 -44.45
CA GLY A 15 -31.17 -12.52 -44.17
C GLY A 15 -30.54 -11.17 -43.84
N PHE A 16 -30.19 -10.40 -44.88
CA PHE A 16 -30.11 -8.94 -44.77
C PHE A 16 -31.53 -8.38 -44.58
N GLY A 17 -31.89 -8.11 -43.32
CA GLY A 17 -33.06 -7.32 -42.95
C GLY A 17 -32.63 -5.92 -42.50
N VAL A 18 -33.23 -4.90 -43.10
CA VAL A 18 -33.07 -3.49 -42.72
C VAL A 18 -33.45 -3.33 -41.25
N THR A 19 -32.47 -3.08 -40.37
CA THR A 19 -32.72 -2.85 -38.95
C THR A 19 -33.14 -1.39 -38.74
N ALA A 20 -34.41 -1.18 -38.41
CA ALA A 20 -34.79 0.00 -37.64
C ALA A 20 -33.94 0.01 -36.35
N PRO A 21 -33.56 1.18 -35.82
CA PRO A 21 -32.85 1.25 -34.54
C PRO A 21 -33.77 0.69 -33.46
N GLN A 22 -33.63 -0.59 -33.15
CA GLN A 22 -34.11 -1.16 -31.89
C GLN A 22 -33.37 -0.39 -30.80
N MET A 23 -34.04 0.61 -30.22
CA MET A 23 -33.69 1.10 -28.90
C MET A 23 -33.89 -0.10 -27.98
N SER A 24 -32.83 -0.90 -27.78
CA SER A 24 -32.83 -1.97 -26.79
C SER A 24 -33.17 -1.31 -25.46
N ALA A 25 -34.37 -1.54 -24.95
CA ALA A 25 -34.73 -1.12 -23.61
C ALA A 25 -33.65 -1.72 -22.70
N GLN A 26 -32.83 -0.86 -22.10
CA GLN A 26 -31.86 -1.30 -21.10
C GLN A 26 -32.68 -1.85 -19.93
N GLU A 27 -32.73 -3.17 -19.80
CA GLU A 27 -33.42 -3.83 -18.69
C GLU A 27 -32.79 -3.32 -17.38
N GLU A 28 -33.63 -2.79 -16.48
CA GLU A 28 -33.19 -2.36 -15.16
C GLU A 28 -32.55 -3.56 -14.45
N LEU A 29 -31.29 -3.43 -14.04
CA LEU A 29 -30.62 -4.49 -13.28
C LEU A 29 -31.29 -4.49 -11.91
N THR A 30 -32.10 -5.50 -11.64
CA THR A 30 -32.72 -5.68 -10.33
C THR A 30 -32.17 -6.94 -9.69
N ILE A 31 -31.91 -6.86 -8.38
CA ILE A 31 -31.59 -8.02 -7.58
C ILE A 31 -32.74 -8.30 -6.62
N ARG A 32 -33.13 -9.57 -6.52
CA ARG A 32 -34.17 -9.99 -5.57
C ARG A 32 -33.67 -9.81 -4.14
N VAL A 33 -34.57 -9.42 -3.24
CA VAL A 33 -34.23 -9.21 -1.83
C VAL A 33 -33.77 -10.51 -1.20
N GLU A 34 -34.38 -11.64 -1.56
CA GLU A 34 -34.03 -12.98 -1.11
C GLU A 34 -32.61 -13.35 -1.52
N THR A 35 -32.19 -13.03 -2.74
CA THR A 35 -30.83 -13.24 -3.23
C THR A 35 -29.82 -12.44 -2.41
N LYS A 36 -30.10 -11.16 -2.15
CA LYS A 36 -29.21 -10.31 -1.33
C LYS A 36 -29.10 -10.81 0.12
N LEU A 37 -30.22 -11.22 0.72
CA LEU A 37 -30.24 -11.79 2.07
C LEU A 37 -29.49 -13.13 2.13
N SER A 38 -29.71 -14.00 1.14
CA SER A 38 -28.99 -15.28 0.98
C SER A 38 -27.48 -15.09 0.95
N VAL A 39 -26.97 -14.11 0.17
CA VAL A 39 -25.53 -13.78 0.12
C VAL A 39 -25.01 -13.23 1.45
N LYS A 40 -25.79 -12.41 2.15
CA LYS A 40 -25.42 -11.90 3.47
C LYS A 40 -25.34 -13.02 4.52
N ASP A 41 -26.29 -13.95 4.50
CA ASP A 41 -26.26 -15.11 5.40
C ASP A 41 -25.07 -16.04 5.12
N MET A 42 -24.63 -16.16 3.86
CA MET A 42 -23.41 -16.88 3.50
C MET A 42 -22.14 -16.17 3.99
N ARG A 43 -22.06 -14.84 3.81
CA ARG A 43 -20.97 -13.99 4.34
C ARG A 43 -20.81 -14.17 5.85
N ASP A 44 -21.94 -14.20 6.56
CA ASP A 44 -21.98 -14.29 8.02
C ASP A 44 -21.80 -15.73 8.55
N GLY A 45 -21.58 -16.72 7.68
CA GLY A 45 -21.44 -18.14 8.05
C GLY A 45 -22.74 -18.81 8.52
N ARG A 46 -23.89 -18.11 8.44
CA ARG A 46 -25.22 -18.59 8.83
C ARG A 46 -25.77 -19.59 7.82
N LYS A 47 -25.44 -19.42 6.54
CA LYS A 47 -25.79 -20.32 5.45
C LYS A 47 -24.52 -20.93 4.84
N PRO A 48 -24.38 -22.27 4.73
CA PRO A 48 -23.21 -22.86 4.09
C PRO A 48 -23.26 -22.62 2.59
N LEU A 49 -22.13 -22.26 1.99
CA LEU A 49 -22.00 -22.20 0.53
C LEU A 49 -22.08 -23.60 -0.09
N LYS A 50 -21.35 -24.55 0.51
CA LYS A 50 -21.33 -25.98 0.16
C LYS A 50 -22.47 -26.69 0.90
N ASP A 51 -23.63 -26.80 0.25
CA ASP A 51 -24.79 -27.53 0.77
C ASP A 51 -24.72 -29.01 0.34
N PRO A 52 -25.09 -29.99 1.19
CA PRO A 52 -25.19 -31.40 0.79
C PRO A 52 -26.13 -31.63 -0.40
N ASN A 53 -27.12 -30.76 -0.59
CA ASN A 53 -27.96 -30.74 -1.78
C ASN A 53 -27.27 -29.92 -2.89
N ALA A 54 -26.91 -30.59 -3.99
CA ALA A 54 -26.20 -29.99 -5.11
C ALA A 54 -26.94 -28.80 -5.75
N ASP A 55 -28.27 -28.85 -5.83
CA ASP A 55 -29.08 -27.77 -6.41
C ASP A 55 -29.03 -26.52 -5.53
N LYS A 56 -29.06 -26.69 -4.21
CA LYS A 56 -28.91 -25.57 -3.26
C LYS A 56 -27.51 -24.97 -3.34
N ALA A 57 -26.47 -25.79 -3.43
CA ALA A 57 -25.10 -25.32 -3.60
C ALA A 57 -24.92 -24.54 -4.92
N ALA A 58 -25.49 -25.04 -6.02
CA ALA A 58 -25.50 -24.35 -7.31
C ALA A 58 -26.26 -23.02 -7.25
N GLN A 59 -27.43 -22.99 -6.59
CA GLN A 59 -28.21 -21.77 -6.40
C GLN A 59 -27.46 -20.75 -5.54
N ASN A 60 -26.76 -21.18 -4.48
CA ASN A 60 -25.94 -20.29 -3.66
C ASN A 60 -24.83 -19.61 -4.48
N LEU A 61 -24.14 -20.36 -5.36
CA LEU A 61 -23.12 -19.80 -6.25
C LEU A 61 -23.74 -18.83 -7.27
N LYS A 62 -24.92 -19.17 -7.80
CA LYS A 62 -25.68 -18.30 -8.70
C LYS A 62 -26.10 -17.00 -8.01
N ASP A 63 -26.56 -17.07 -6.76
CA ASP A 63 -26.91 -15.90 -5.95
C ASP A 63 -25.70 -14.96 -5.78
N ILE A 64 -24.52 -15.52 -5.49
CA ILE A 64 -23.27 -14.75 -5.40
C ILE A 64 -22.93 -14.10 -6.75
N GLN A 65 -23.04 -14.84 -7.85
CA GLN A 65 -22.73 -14.32 -9.18
C GLN A 65 -23.70 -13.21 -9.62
N GLU A 66 -25.00 -13.40 -9.43
CA GLU A 66 -26.01 -12.37 -9.71
C GLU A 66 -25.77 -11.12 -8.85
N THR A 67 -25.46 -11.31 -7.56
CA THR A 67 -25.18 -10.20 -6.66
C THR A 67 -23.93 -9.41 -7.04
N THR A 68 -22.83 -10.09 -7.34
CA THR A 68 -21.57 -9.44 -7.71
C THR A 68 -21.68 -8.74 -9.07
N ASN A 69 -22.35 -9.35 -10.04
CA ASN A 69 -22.66 -8.69 -11.32
C ASN A 69 -23.51 -7.43 -11.11
N TYR A 70 -24.58 -7.52 -10.31
CA TYR A 70 -25.41 -6.36 -9.97
C TYR A 70 -24.58 -5.24 -9.34
N LEU A 71 -23.74 -5.56 -8.35
CA LEU A 71 -22.91 -4.56 -7.67
C LEU A 71 -21.93 -3.83 -8.60
N VAL A 72 -21.27 -4.57 -9.50
CA VAL A 72 -20.24 -4.00 -10.39
C VAL A 72 -20.87 -3.28 -11.58
N MET A 73 -21.86 -3.87 -12.23
CA MET A 73 -22.45 -3.30 -13.46
C MET A 73 -23.22 -2.00 -13.21
N ARG A 74 -23.73 -1.79 -11.99
CA ARG A 74 -24.30 -0.49 -11.55
C ARG A 74 -23.33 0.68 -11.66
N LEU A 75 -22.02 0.45 -11.64
CA LEU A 75 -21.05 1.53 -11.85
C LEU A 75 -21.07 2.05 -13.29
N THR A 76 -21.46 1.20 -14.24
CA THR A 76 -21.37 1.47 -15.68
C THR A 76 -22.69 1.85 -16.34
N ASP A 77 -23.82 1.58 -15.67
CA ASP A 77 -25.15 1.70 -16.26
C ASP A 77 -25.86 2.97 -15.78
N ASP A 78 -26.15 3.87 -16.71
CA ASP A 78 -26.87 5.12 -16.46
C ASP A 78 -28.26 4.90 -15.84
N VAL A 79 -28.98 3.85 -16.24
CA VAL A 79 -30.32 3.54 -15.69
C VAL A 79 -30.20 3.18 -14.23
N ASN A 80 -29.25 2.31 -13.90
CA ASN A 80 -29.05 1.82 -12.54
C ASN A 80 -28.32 2.82 -11.62
N ARG A 81 -27.66 3.83 -12.21
CA ARG A 81 -27.22 5.04 -11.51
C ARG A 81 -28.35 6.03 -11.27
N GLY A 82 -29.55 5.78 -11.79
CA GLY A 82 -30.70 6.69 -11.68
C GLY A 82 -30.60 7.93 -12.59
N LEU A 83 -29.68 7.93 -13.56
CA LEU A 83 -29.47 9.08 -14.46
C LEU A 83 -30.54 9.16 -15.56
N LYS A 84 -31.17 8.04 -15.90
CA LYS A 84 -32.17 7.94 -17.00
C LYS A 84 -33.58 7.50 -16.57
N SER A 85 -33.78 7.09 -15.32
CA SER A 85 -35.03 6.45 -14.87
C SER A 85 -36.03 7.40 -14.19
N GLY A 86 -35.73 8.70 -14.12
CA GLY A 86 -36.53 9.67 -13.34
C GLY A 86 -36.47 9.46 -11.82
N LYS A 87 -35.73 8.45 -11.35
CA LYS A 87 -35.42 8.19 -9.94
C LYS A 87 -34.27 9.10 -9.48
N THR A 88 -34.16 9.36 -8.19
CA THR A 88 -33.01 10.07 -7.62
C THR A 88 -31.71 9.33 -7.96
N PRO A 89 -30.71 10.00 -8.57
CA PRO A 89 -29.44 9.36 -8.88
C PRO A 89 -28.79 8.74 -7.65
N VAL A 90 -28.33 7.50 -7.77
CA VAL A 90 -27.60 6.82 -6.68
C VAL A 90 -26.13 7.24 -6.75
N PRO A 91 -25.58 7.86 -5.69
CA PRO A 91 -24.17 8.24 -5.68
C PRO A 91 -23.26 7.00 -5.81
N ALA A 92 -22.18 7.11 -6.59
CA ALA A 92 -21.21 6.02 -6.76
C ALA A 92 -20.61 5.57 -5.41
N SER A 93 -20.49 6.47 -4.44
CA SER A 93 -20.09 6.15 -3.07
C SER A 93 -21.04 5.15 -2.39
N LYS A 94 -22.36 5.25 -2.62
CA LYS A 94 -23.33 4.30 -2.08
C LYS A 94 -23.22 2.94 -2.78
N ILE A 95 -22.95 2.90 -4.08
CA ILE A 95 -22.73 1.65 -4.81
C ILE A 95 -21.48 0.93 -4.27
N VAL A 96 -20.38 1.67 -4.06
CA VAL A 96 -19.15 1.12 -3.45
C VAL A 96 -19.41 0.64 -2.02
N GLN A 97 -20.20 1.38 -1.23
CA GLN A 97 -20.59 0.96 0.12
C GLN A 97 -21.41 -0.33 0.09
N ASP A 98 -22.40 -0.44 -0.78
CA ASP A 98 -23.22 -1.66 -0.93
C ASP A 98 -22.36 -2.88 -1.27
N ALA A 99 -21.33 -2.71 -2.11
CA ALA A 99 -20.38 -3.77 -2.41
C ALA A 99 -19.48 -4.11 -1.21
N SER A 100 -18.99 -3.09 -0.51
CA SER A 100 -18.13 -3.24 0.67
C SER A 100 -18.87 -3.92 1.82
N GLU A 101 -20.17 -3.68 1.96
CA GLU A 101 -21.03 -4.35 2.94
C GLU A 101 -21.06 -5.87 2.73
N LEU A 102 -20.83 -6.39 1.52
CA LEU A 102 -20.79 -7.85 1.30
C LEU A 102 -19.40 -8.45 1.45
N VAL A 103 -18.36 -7.64 1.56
CA VAL A 103 -17.01 -8.15 1.81
C VAL A 103 -16.89 -8.57 3.27
N LEU A 104 -16.40 -9.78 3.49
CA LEU A 104 -15.99 -10.23 4.82
C LEU A 104 -14.56 -9.73 5.11
N GLU A 105 -14.43 -8.71 5.96
CA GLU A 105 -13.12 -8.17 6.33
C GLU A 105 -12.38 -9.11 7.30
N SER A 106 -11.07 -9.29 7.10
CA SER A 106 -10.23 -10.02 8.06
C SER A 106 -10.20 -9.28 9.40
N PRO A 107 -10.60 -9.93 10.52
CA PRO A 107 -10.66 -9.27 11.82
C PRO A 107 -9.26 -8.93 12.35
N LEU A 108 -9.19 -7.87 13.18
CA LEU A 108 -7.99 -7.47 13.93
C LEU A 108 -8.30 -7.58 15.44
N PRO A 109 -7.54 -8.35 16.27
CA PRO A 109 -6.51 -9.33 15.91
C PRO A 109 -7.09 -10.49 15.08
N PRO A 110 -6.27 -11.29 14.36
CA PRO A 110 -6.76 -12.27 13.40
C PRO A 110 -7.52 -13.40 14.07
N LYS A 111 -8.83 -13.22 14.28
CA LYS A 111 -9.75 -14.34 14.47
C LYS A 111 -9.80 -15.11 13.16
N LYS A 112 -9.48 -16.40 13.21
CA LYS A 112 -9.55 -17.28 12.05
C LYS A 112 -10.99 -17.32 11.53
N PHE A 113 -11.15 -17.13 10.22
CA PHE A 113 -12.42 -17.41 9.55
C PHE A 113 -12.78 -18.88 9.71
N ASP A 114 -14.07 -19.17 9.87
CA ASP A 114 -14.53 -20.55 9.80
C ASP A 114 -14.51 -21.07 8.33
N GLU A 115 -14.67 -22.37 8.15
CA GLU A 115 -14.62 -22.99 6.82
C GLU A 115 -15.68 -22.44 5.86
N LYS A 116 -16.85 -22.02 6.37
CA LYS A 116 -17.93 -21.46 5.55
C LYS A 116 -17.57 -20.06 5.06
N GLN A 117 -16.97 -19.27 5.93
CA GLN A 117 -16.47 -17.93 5.63
C GLN A 117 -15.31 -17.97 4.64
N ILE A 118 -14.37 -18.91 4.79
CA ILE A 118 -13.28 -19.11 3.81
C ILE A 118 -13.85 -19.45 2.44
N ALA A 119 -14.81 -20.39 2.37
CA ALA A 119 -15.47 -20.76 1.13
C ALA A 119 -16.24 -19.58 0.50
N TYR A 120 -16.89 -18.74 1.32
CA TYR A 120 -17.55 -17.53 0.86
C TYR A 120 -16.58 -16.53 0.26
N VAL A 121 -15.46 -16.24 0.92
CA VAL A 121 -14.43 -15.30 0.43
C VAL A 121 -13.91 -15.73 -0.94
N GLU A 122 -13.61 -17.02 -1.10
CA GLU A 122 -13.13 -17.57 -2.37
C GLU A 122 -14.18 -17.42 -3.49
N ALA A 123 -15.44 -17.79 -3.22
CA ALA A 123 -16.50 -17.73 -4.22
C ALA A 123 -16.90 -16.29 -4.59
N PHE A 124 -17.02 -15.40 -3.59
CA PHE A 124 -17.33 -13.99 -3.81
C PHE A 124 -16.22 -13.30 -4.60
N GLY A 125 -14.95 -13.52 -4.21
CA GLY A 125 -13.79 -13.03 -4.94
C GLY A 125 -13.77 -13.52 -6.38
N LYS A 126 -13.98 -14.82 -6.61
CA LYS A 126 -14.01 -15.40 -7.96
C LYS A 126 -15.14 -14.84 -8.83
N ALA A 127 -16.28 -14.52 -8.24
CA ALA A 127 -17.43 -13.98 -8.96
C ALA A 127 -17.30 -12.48 -9.29
N ILE A 128 -16.73 -11.68 -8.38
CA ILE A 128 -16.62 -10.22 -8.58
C ILE A 128 -15.44 -9.80 -9.47
N MET A 129 -14.38 -10.61 -9.54
CA MET A 129 -13.18 -10.25 -10.31
C MET A 129 -13.39 -10.18 -11.84
N PRO A 130 -14.09 -11.12 -12.50
CA PRO A 130 -14.33 -11.04 -13.94
C PRO A 130 -15.00 -9.75 -14.41
N PRO A 131 -16.12 -9.28 -13.83
CA PRO A 131 -16.73 -8.02 -14.27
C PRO A 131 -15.83 -6.80 -13.95
N LEU A 132 -15.12 -6.79 -12.82
CA LEU A 132 -14.16 -5.72 -12.53
C LEU A 132 -13.04 -5.66 -13.58
N ARG A 133 -12.40 -6.79 -13.87
CA ARG A 133 -11.27 -6.89 -14.81
C ARG A 133 -11.70 -6.66 -16.25
N LYS A 134 -12.64 -7.46 -16.76
CA LYS A 134 -12.95 -7.53 -18.20
C LYS A 134 -13.87 -6.42 -18.68
N VAL A 135 -14.73 -5.90 -17.80
CA VAL A 135 -15.67 -4.84 -18.17
C VAL A 135 -15.07 -3.49 -17.83
N ILE A 136 -14.77 -3.23 -16.56
CA ILE A 136 -14.52 -1.86 -16.11
C ILE A 136 -13.05 -1.46 -16.17
N LEU A 137 -12.13 -2.24 -15.58
CA LEU A 137 -10.75 -1.81 -15.39
C LEU A 137 -9.88 -2.06 -16.62
N GLY A 138 -10.28 -3.01 -17.46
CA GLY A 138 -9.56 -3.40 -18.66
C GLY A 138 -8.40 -4.35 -18.34
N GLU A 139 -7.76 -4.81 -19.40
CA GLU A 139 -6.54 -5.61 -19.36
C GLU A 139 -5.42 -4.82 -20.03
N LYS A 140 -4.17 -5.24 -19.83
CA LYS A 140 -2.99 -4.60 -20.42
C LYS A 140 -3.15 -4.35 -21.93
N ASP A 141 -3.71 -5.31 -22.65
CA ASP A 141 -3.91 -5.26 -24.10
C ASP A 141 -5.26 -4.65 -24.51
N LYS A 142 -6.16 -4.43 -23.55
CA LYS A 142 -7.53 -3.94 -23.77
C LYS A 142 -7.86 -2.90 -22.70
N PRO A 143 -7.41 -1.64 -22.88
CA PRO A 143 -7.62 -0.60 -21.88
C PRO A 143 -9.12 -0.35 -21.66
N SER A 144 -9.46 0.08 -20.45
CA SER A 144 -10.82 0.48 -20.12
C SER A 144 -11.34 1.57 -21.05
N LYS A 145 -12.58 1.42 -21.50
CA LYS A 145 -13.33 2.46 -22.23
C LYS A 145 -14.12 3.40 -21.30
N TYR A 146 -14.12 3.15 -20.00
CA TYR A 146 -14.94 3.89 -19.04
C TYR A 146 -14.22 5.13 -18.51
N GLU A 147 -14.99 6.16 -18.14
CA GLU A 147 -14.41 7.38 -17.59
C GLU A 147 -13.64 7.15 -16.27
N PRO A 148 -12.67 8.02 -15.93
CA PRO A 148 -11.86 7.87 -14.72
C PRO A 148 -12.68 7.68 -13.44
N LEU A 149 -13.82 8.37 -13.30
CA LEU A 149 -14.67 8.26 -12.11
C LEU A 149 -15.23 6.83 -11.91
N VAL A 150 -15.64 6.16 -12.99
CA VAL A 150 -16.14 4.78 -12.93
C VAL A 150 -15.01 3.83 -12.55
N ARG A 151 -13.83 4.02 -13.14
CA ARG A 151 -12.63 3.21 -12.85
C ARG A 151 -12.17 3.37 -11.40
N VAL A 152 -12.12 4.60 -10.89
CA VAL A 152 -11.80 4.87 -9.47
C VAL A 152 -12.75 4.10 -8.55
N ASN A 153 -14.06 4.16 -8.79
CA ASN A 153 -15.02 3.45 -7.95
C ASN A 153 -14.95 1.92 -8.10
N ALA A 154 -14.63 1.40 -9.29
CA ALA A 154 -14.37 -0.03 -9.47
C ALA A 154 -13.11 -0.47 -8.70
N THR A 155 -12.04 0.32 -8.70
CA THR A 155 -10.85 0.01 -7.91
C THR A 155 -11.08 0.16 -6.40
N ARG A 156 -12.01 1.03 -5.98
CA ARG A 156 -12.47 1.04 -4.57
C ARG A 156 -13.15 -0.27 -4.18
N ILE A 157 -13.98 -0.85 -5.05
CA ILE A 157 -14.56 -2.18 -4.84
C ILE A 157 -13.45 -3.24 -4.79
N LEU A 158 -12.48 -3.18 -5.71
CA LEU A 158 -11.30 -4.08 -5.70
C LEU A 158 -10.55 -4.02 -4.36
N SER A 159 -10.28 -2.80 -3.88
CA SER A 159 -9.65 -2.57 -2.58
C SER A 159 -10.50 -3.05 -1.41
N ALA A 160 -11.84 -2.99 -1.50
CA ALA A 160 -12.70 -3.56 -0.49
C ALA A 160 -12.54 -5.09 -0.48
N VAL A 161 -12.65 -5.76 -1.64
CA VAL A 161 -12.47 -7.22 -1.78
C VAL A 161 -11.10 -7.67 -1.23
N ALA A 162 -10.05 -6.88 -1.43
CA ALA A 162 -8.73 -7.17 -0.88
C ALA A 162 -8.70 -7.34 0.65
N LYS A 163 -9.60 -6.67 1.39
CA LYS A 163 -9.69 -6.77 2.85
C LYS A 163 -10.11 -8.15 3.34
N SER A 164 -10.70 -8.98 2.49
CA SER A 164 -11.00 -10.37 2.83
C SER A 164 -9.80 -11.30 2.69
N GLY A 165 -8.65 -10.79 2.20
CA GLY A 165 -7.47 -11.59 1.91
C GLY A 165 -7.59 -12.42 0.62
N TYR A 166 -8.51 -12.09 -0.31
CA TYR A 166 -8.63 -12.82 -1.58
C TYR A 166 -7.42 -12.55 -2.50
N PRO A 167 -6.56 -13.56 -2.79
CA PRO A 167 -5.23 -13.31 -3.33
C PRO A 167 -5.21 -12.87 -4.80
N GLU A 168 -6.21 -13.27 -5.60
CA GLU A 168 -6.28 -12.91 -7.03
C GLU A 168 -6.48 -11.40 -7.27
N VAL A 169 -6.87 -10.65 -6.22
CA VAL A 169 -6.86 -9.18 -6.27
C VAL A 169 -5.46 -8.65 -6.57
N ALA A 170 -4.41 -9.29 -6.06
CA ALA A 170 -3.03 -8.86 -6.27
C ALA A 170 -2.66 -8.82 -7.76
N ALA A 171 -3.09 -9.82 -8.54
CA ALA A 171 -2.82 -9.85 -9.98
C ALA A 171 -3.42 -8.64 -10.71
N LEU A 172 -4.68 -8.30 -10.41
CA LEU A 172 -5.33 -7.15 -11.05
C LEU A 172 -4.71 -5.83 -10.58
N ALA A 173 -4.38 -5.70 -9.29
CA ALA A 173 -3.73 -4.51 -8.78
C ALA A 173 -2.35 -4.29 -9.41
N VAL A 174 -1.57 -5.35 -9.62
CA VAL A 174 -0.29 -5.30 -10.34
C VAL A 174 -0.48 -4.85 -11.79
N ASP A 175 -1.48 -5.38 -12.49
CA ASP A 175 -1.77 -4.99 -13.87
C ASP A 175 -2.13 -3.50 -13.99
N ILE A 176 -2.91 -2.97 -13.03
CA ILE A 176 -3.27 -1.55 -12.94
C ILE A 176 -2.02 -0.68 -12.72
N LEU A 177 -1.21 -1.02 -11.71
CA LEU A 177 -0.02 -0.24 -11.34
C LEU A 177 1.10 -0.31 -12.38
N SER A 178 1.13 -1.37 -13.18
CA SER A 178 2.08 -1.53 -14.29
C SER A 178 1.68 -0.72 -15.52
N ASN A 179 0.49 -0.12 -15.55
CA ASN A 179 0.04 0.71 -16.66
C ASN A 179 0.49 2.17 -16.46
N PRO A 180 1.48 2.68 -17.22
CA PRO A 180 1.99 4.04 -17.05
C PRO A 180 0.97 5.12 -17.43
N LYS A 181 -0.13 4.75 -18.08
CA LYS A 181 -1.23 5.66 -18.45
C LYS A 181 -2.37 5.67 -17.44
N GLU A 182 -2.23 4.94 -16.34
CA GLU A 182 -3.26 4.89 -15.31
C GLU A 182 -3.28 6.17 -14.47
N ASN A 183 -4.48 6.59 -14.07
CA ASN A 183 -4.65 7.77 -13.22
C ASN A 183 -4.23 7.46 -11.77
N ASP A 184 -3.57 8.42 -11.11
CA ASP A 184 -3.09 8.25 -9.74
C ASP A 184 -4.20 7.97 -8.71
N SER A 185 -5.44 8.41 -8.95
CA SER A 185 -6.59 8.04 -8.11
C SER A 185 -6.96 6.55 -8.23
N VAL A 186 -6.77 5.97 -9.42
CA VAL A 186 -6.97 4.53 -9.65
C VAL A 186 -5.80 3.77 -9.04
N ASN A 187 -4.57 4.22 -9.27
CA ASN A 187 -3.36 3.65 -8.66
C ASN A 187 -3.47 3.63 -7.13
N PHE A 188 -3.93 4.72 -6.51
CA PHE A 188 -4.09 4.82 -5.07
C PHE A 188 -4.92 3.67 -4.49
N TYR A 189 -6.07 3.36 -5.07
CA TYR A 189 -6.89 2.24 -4.59
C TYR A 189 -6.32 0.87 -4.96
N ALA A 190 -5.54 0.75 -6.05
CA ALA A 190 -4.81 -0.48 -6.33
C ALA A 190 -3.68 -0.73 -5.31
N LEU A 191 -3.00 0.33 -4.86
CA LEU A 191 -2.04 0.28 -3.75
C LEU A 191 -2.72 -0.12 -2.44
N GLN A 192 -3.90 0.44 -2.14
CA GLN A 192 -4.70 0.00 -0.98
C GLN A 192 -5.07 -1.48 -1.08
N ALA A 193 -5.43 -1.97 -2.28
CA ALA A 193 -5.72 -3.37 -2.50
C ALA A 193 -4.49 -4.25 -2.19
N LEU A 194 -3.30 -3.91 -2.71
CA LEU A 194 -2.07 -4.63 -2.36
C LEU A 194 -1.75 -4.57 -0.86
N LYS A 195 -1.89 -3.40 -0.24
CA LYS A 195 -1.71 -3.25 1.21
C LYS A 195 -2.60 -4.21 1.98
N HIS A 196 -3.88 -4.30 1.64
CA HIS A 196 -4.83 -5.19 2.31
C HIS A 196 -4.53 -6.67 2.08
N VAL A 197 -4.17 -7.08 0.87
CA VAL A 197 -3.80 -8.48 0.59
C VAL A 197 -2.53 -8.88 1.35
N PHE A 198 -1.51 -8.02 1.37
CA PHE A 198 -0.27 -8.29 2.11
C PHE A 198 -0.49 -8.34 3.63
N ALA A 199 -1.34 -7.45 4.15
CA ALA A 199 -1.70 -7.41 5.58
C ALA A 199 -2.53 -8.64 6.02
N ALA A 200 -3.23 -9.30 5.10
CA ALA A 200 -3.99 -10.50 5.42
C ALA A 200 -3.05 -11.68 5.73
N ALA A 201 -3.39 -12.42 6.78
CA ALA A 201 -2.75 -13.70 7.13
C ALA A 201 -3.33 -14.83 6.29
N SER A 202 -2.47 -15.77 5.85
CA SER A 202 -2.97 -17.04 5.29
C SER A 202 -3.83 -17.76 6.34
N PRO A 203 -5.00 -18.30 5.95
CA PRO A 203 -5.84 -19.08 6.86
C PRO A 203 -5.12 -20.30 7.45
N GLU A 204 -4.18 -20.89 6.70
CA GLU A 204 -3.41 -22.05 7.15
C GLU A 204 -2.23 -21.65 8.07
N ASN A 205 -1.59 -20.51 7.79
CA ASN A 205 -0.42 -20.05 8.54
C ASN A 205 -0.37 -18.51 8.58
N THR A 206 -0.47 -17.95 9.79
CA THR A 206 -0.46 -16.49 10.03
C THR A 206 0.83 -15.81 9.59
N ASP A 207 1.93 -16.56 9.57
CA ASP A 207 3.26 -16.08 9.21
C ASP A 207 3.47 -16.08 7.70
N LYS A 208 2.51 -16.58 6.92
CA LYS A 208 2.57 -16.63 5.45
C LYS A 208 1.59 -15.65 4.81
N SER A 209 1.97 -15.21 3.62
CA SER A 209 1.14 -14.42 2.71
C SER A 209 -0.09 -15.18 2.26
N THR A 210 -1.19 -14.45 2.05
CA THR A 210 -2.36 -14.99 1.35
C THR A 210 -2.07 -15.24 -0.14
N ILE A 211 -1.07 -14.55 -0.70
CA ILE A 211 -0.62 -14.74 -2.09
C ILE A 211 0.24 -16.01 -2.14
N THR A 212 -0.40 -17.15 -2.40
CA THR A 212 0.29 -18.45 -2.45
C THR A 212 1.17 -18.64 -3.68
N ASN A 213 0.92 -17.88 -4.75
CA ASN A 213 1.75 -17.88 -5.95
C ASN A 213 2.98 -16.97 -5.75
N ALA A 214 4.15 -17.59 -5.54
CA ALA A 214 5.41 -16.89 -5.29
C ALA A 214 5.81 -15.93 -6.43
N ASP A 215 5.56 -16.26 -7.70
CA ASP A 215 5.89 -15.38 -8.83
C ASP A 215 4.97 -14.15 -8.85
N LEU A 216 3.69 -14.32 -8.51
CA LEU A 216 2.77 -13.19 -8.37
C LEU A 216 3.18 -12.30 -7.19
N GLU A 217 3.54 -12.88 -6.05
CA GLU A 217 4.02 -12.14 -4.88
C GLU A 217 5.28 -11.34 -5.20
N LYS A 218 6.27 -11.97 -5.85
CA LYS A 218 7.48 -11.30 -6.34
C LYS A 218 7.15 -10.14 -7.28
N ARG A 219 6.25 -10.33 -8.25
CA ARG A 219 5.81 -9.27 -9.16
C ARG A 219 5.11 -8.14 -8.41
N ALA A 220 4.27 -8.43 -7.43
CA ALA A 220 3.60 -7.42 -6.62
C ALA A 220 4.58 -6.58 -5.81
N ILE A 221 5.57 -7.22 -5.17
CA ILE A 221 6.62 -6.54 -4.41
C ILE A 221 7.48 -5.68 -5.35
N LYS A 222 7.89 -6.21 -6.50
CA LYS A 222 8.63 -5.44 -7.50
C LYS A 222 7.84 -4.22 -7.95
N THR A 223 6.54 -4.39 -8.22
CA THR A 223 5.66 -3.31 -8.67
C THR A 223 5.57 -2.20 -7.62
N LEU A 224 5.47 -2.55 -6.33
CA LEU A 224 5.50 -1.56 -5.24
C LEU A 224 6.84 -0.82 -5.17
N ILE A 225 7.96 -1.54 -5.28
CA ILE A 225 9.32 -0.94 -5.29
C ILE A 225 9.47 0.00 -6.50
N ASP A 226 9.08 -0.43 -7.69
CA ASP A 226 9.13 0.39 -8.90
C ASP A 226 8.24 1.64 -8.75
N PHE A 227 7.05 1.49 -8.16
CA PHE A 227 6.11 2.60 -7.95
C PHE A 227 6.66 3.65 -6.97
N VAL A 228 7.29 3.25 -5.85
CA VAL A 228 7.85 4.23 -4.91
C VAL A 228 9.06 4.98 -5.50
N HIS A 229 9.79 4.37 -6.43
CA HIS A 229 10.91 5.01 -7.14
C HIS A 229 10.49 5.70 -8.44
N ARG A 230 9.19 5.72 -8.78
CA ARG A 230 8.76 6.32 -10.04
C ARG A 230 9.18 7.80 -10.07
N PRO A 231 9.69 8.29 -11.23
CA PRO A 231 10.00 9.69 -11.36
C PRO A 231 8.74 10.52 -11.21
N LEU A 232 8.91 11.73 -10.66
CA LEU A 232 7.83 12.67 -10.51
C LEU A 232 7.29 13.07 -11.90
N PRO A 233 6.03 12.77 -12.24
CA PRO A 233 5.47 13.12 -13.54
C PRO A 233 5.00 14.59 -13.58
N ILE A 234 5.52 15.46 -12.72
CA ILE A 234 5.15 16.88 -12.65
C ILE A 234 6.41 17.77 -12.80
N PRO A 235 6.30 18.93 -13.46
CA PRO A 235 7.39 19.92 -13.58
C PRO A 235 8.01 20.32 -12.23
N LYS A 236 9.29 20.74 -12.23
CA LYS A 236 9.99 21.15 -10.99
C LYS A 236 9.38 22.38 -10.31
N ASP A 237 8.65 23.19 -11.06
CA ASP A 237 7.95 24.39 -10.65
C ASP A 237 6.46 24.15 -10.33
N SER A 238 6.05 22.88 -10.24
CA SER A 238 4.66 22.55 -9.90
C SER A 238 4.29 23.07 -8.51
N PRO A 239 3.02 23.47 -8.30
CA PRO A 239 2.55 23.89 -6.99
C PRO A 239 2.83 22.84 -5.91
N GLU A 240 3.11 23.29 -4.69
CA GLU A 240 3.35 22.43 -3.53
C GLU A 240 2.21 21.41 -3.32
N SER A 241 0.96 21.80 -3.59
CA SER A 241 -0.19 20.91 -3.51
C SER A 241 -0.13 19.72 -4.47
N GLU A 242 0.47 19.87 -5.65
CA GLU A 242 0.63 18.77 -6.61
C GLU A 242 1.74 17.80 -6.16
N ILE A 243 2.82 18.35 -5.61
CA ILE A 243 3.90 17.56 -5.00
C ILE A 243 3.35 16.77 -3.80
N GLU A 244 2.54 17.40 -2.95
CA GLU A 244 1.89 16.74 -1.82
C GLU A 244 0.87 15.67 -2.26
N ALA A 245 0.15 15.88 -3.36
CA ALA A 245 -0.71 14.83 -3.93
C ALA A 245 0.12 13.61 -4.38
N PHE A 246 1.29 13.83 -4.97
CA PHE A 246 2.21 12.74 -5.30
C PHE A 246 2.71 12.01 -4.05
N HIS A 247 3.15 12.73 -3.02
CA HIS A 247 3.56 12.15 -1.72
C HIS A 247 2.42 11.34 -1.08
N TYR A 248 1.19 11.84 -1.16
CA TYR A 248 0.02 11.14 -0.63
C TYR A 248 -0.16 9.75 -1.25
N VAL A 249 -0.01 9.64 -2.58
CA VAL A 249 -0.14 8.37 -3.29
C VAL A 249 1.07 7.48 -3.06
N ARG A 250 2.30 8.02 -3.12
CA ARG A 250 3.54 7.26 -2.86
C ARG A 250 3.59 6.70 -1.44
N ARG A 251 3.09 7.44 -0.45
CA ARG A 251 2.93 6.96 0.94
C ARG A 251 2.06 5.70 1.03
N GLU A 252 1.06 5.55 0.17
CA GLU A 252 0.22 4.34 0.18
C GLU A 252 0.99 3.12 -0.36
N ALA A 253 1.88 3.32 -1.34
CA ALA A 253 2.80 2.27 -1.79
C ALA A 253 3.81 1.89 -0.70
N ILE A 254 4.34 2.87 0.04
CA ILE A 254 5.19 2.64 1.21
C ILE A 254 4.46 1.80 2.27
N ARG A 255 3.20 2.13 2.59
CA ARG A 255 2.38 1.33 3.52
C ARG A 255 2.14 -0.08 3.02
N ALA A 256 1.88 -0.26 1.73
CA ALA A 256 1.74 -1.59 1.15
C ALA A 256 3.04 -2.39 1.26
N LEU A 257 4.19 -1.75 0.98
CA LEU A 257 5.51 -2.37 1.08
C LEU A 257 5.86 -2.75 2.53
N GLY A 258 5.44 -1.96 3.52
CA GLY A 258 5.60 -2.28 4.94
C GLY A 258 4.80 -3.49 5.43
N ASN A 259 3.78 -3.91 4.67
CA ASN A 259 3.05 -5.15 4.95
C ASN A 259 3.65 -6.37 4.25
N VAL A 260 4.70 -6.18 3.44
CA VAL A 260 5.46 -7.30 2.87
C VAL A 260 6.21 -7.98 4.01
N ARG A 261 6.06 -9.29 4.17
CA ARG A 261 6.66 -10.01 5.29
C ARG A 261 8.18 -10.15 5.20
N HIS A 262 8.75 -9.98 4.01
CA HIS A 262 10.14 -10.32 3.70
C HIS A 262 11.03 -9.07 3.57
N PRO A 263 12.12 -8.92 4.35
CA PRO A 263 13.09 -7.84 4.19
C PRO A 263 13.83 -7.85 2.86
N ALA A 264 14.13 -9.05 2.38
CA ALA A 264 14.82 -9.30 1.13
C ALA A 264 14.23 -10.53 0.43
N ILE A 265 14.14 -10.46 -0.90
CA ILE A 265 13.79 -11.60 -1.75
C ILE A 265 15.04 -12.03 -2.52
N ARG A 266 15.40 -13.30 -2.37
CA ARG A 266 16.61 -13.88 -2.96
C ARG A 266 16.29 -14.87 -4.07
N SER A 267 17.19 -14.93 -5.05
CA SER A 267 17.31 -16.05 -5.99
C SER A 267 18.72 -16.61 -5.86
N GLY A 268 18.81 -17.74 -5.14
CA GLY A 268 20.09 -18.26 -4.64
C GLY A 268 20.71 -17.30 -3.62
N LYS A 269 21.91 -16.79 -3.93
CA LYS A 269 22.67 -15.87 -3.07
C LYS A 269 22.52 -14.40 -3.44
N THR A 270 21.71 -14.09 -4.46
CA THR A 270 21.54 -12.73 -4.95
C THR A 270 20.22 -12.17 -4.45
N ILE A 271 20.25 -10.98 -3.85
CA ILE A 271 19.04 -10.22 -3.52
C ILE A 271 18.47 -9.64 -4.81
N GLU A 272 17.30 -10.12 -5.21
CA GLU A 272 16.55 -9.61 -6.38
C GLU A 272 15.81 -8.31 -6.04
N MET A 273 15.25 -8.26 -4.82
CA MET A 273 14.46 -7.14 -4.32
C MET A 273 14.68 -6.97 -2.82
N SER A 274 14.69 -5.73 -2.34
CA SER A 274 14.91 -5.42 -0.93
C SER A 274 13.90 -4.40 -0.40
N PRO A 275 12.68 -4.84 0.00
CA PRO A 275 11.72 -3.99 0.70
C PRO A 275 12.32 -3.24 1.88
N ALA A 276 13.14 -3.90 2.69
CA ALA A 276 13.77 -3.32 3.87
C ALA A 276 14.71 -2.14 3.53
N LEU A 277 15.57 -2.31 2.53
CA LEU A 277 16.48 -1.24 2.09
C LEU A 277 15.71 -0.02 1.58
N VAL A 278 14.64 -0.26 0.82
CA VAL A 278 13.79 0.80 0.29
C VAL A 278 13.12 1.57 1.44
N LEU A 279 12.47 0.88 2.37
CA LEU A 279 11.79 1.48 3.50
C LEU A 279 12.77 2.25 4.40
N LEU A 280 13.95 1.70 4.67
CA LEU A 280 14.97 2.36 5.49
C LEU A 280 15.58 3.59 4.80
N ARG A 281 15.80 3.55 3.48
CA ARG A 281 16.21 4.74 2.71
C ARG A 281 15.15 5.84 2.73
N PHE A 282 13.88 5.45 2.59
CA PHE A 282 12.78 6.41 2.68
C PHE A 282 12.69 7.02 4.07
N SER A 283 12.81 6.23 5.15
CA SER A 283 12.69 6.72 6.53
C SER A 283 13.75 7.76 6.90
N VAL A 284 14.97 7.61 6.39
CA VAL A 284 16.06 8.57 6.64
C VAL A 284 16.09 9.74 5.63
N GLY A 285 15.20 9.74 4.64
CA GLY A 285 15.19 10.76 3.59
C GLY A 285 16.43 10.71 2.69
N ALA A 286 16.83 9.50 2.26
CA ALA A 286 18.02 9.32 1.44
C ALA A 286 17.98 10.22 0.18
N PRO A 287 19.05 10.99 -0.12
CA PRO A 287 19.03 11.99 -1.20
C PRO A 287 18.83 11.45 -2.63
N ALA A 288 19.06 10.15 -2.82
CA ALA A 288 18.79 9.47 -4.09
C ALA A 288 17.28 9.40 -4.41
N ILE A 289 16.41 9.63 -3.43
CA ILE A 289 14.96 9.62 -3.61
C ILE A 289 14.49 11.00 -4.03
N GLN A 290 13.83 11.07 -5.19
CA GLN A 290 13.35 12.32 -5.78
C GLN A 290 11.85 12.18 -6.14
N PRO A 291 10.97 13.10 -5.69
CA PRO A 291 11.22 14.16 -4.71
C PRO A 291 11.58 13.56 -3.35
N ALA A 292 12.32 14.34 -2.54
CA ALA A 292 12.72 13.95 -1.20
C ALA A 292 11.47 13.52 -0.37
N PRO A 293 11.53 12.44 0.41
CA PRO A 293 10.40 11.99 1.21
C PRO A 293 9.94 13.05 2.21
N ASN A 294 8.64 13.30 2.29
CA ASN A 294 8.10 14.18 3.33
C ASN A 294 8.01 13.45 4.68
N LEU A 295 7.70 14.17 5.76
CA LEU A 295 7.59 13.61 7.11
C LEU A 295 6.66 12.38 7.17
N TYR A 296 5.50 12.43 6.52
CA TYR A 296 4.54 11.34 6.59
C TYR A 296 5.04 10.08 5.88
N GLU A 297 5.75 10.23 4.76
CA GLU A 297 6.40 9.12 4.07
C GLU A 297 7.51 8.51 4.93
N ARG A 298 8.33 9.34 5.56
CA ARG A 298 9.41 8.88 6.46
C ARG A 298 8.88 8.07 7.63
N VAL A 299 7.82 8.57 8.28
CA VAL A 299 7.16 7.88 9.40
C VAL A 299 6.58 6.54 8.96
N GLU A 300 5.80 6.50 7.88
CA GLU A 300 5.18 5.25 7.42
C GLU A 300 6.23 4.26 6.90
N ALA A 301 7.33 4.75 6.31
CA ALA A 301 8.44 3.90 5.89
C ALA A 301 9.18 3.29 7.08
N LEU A 302 9.41 4.06 8.15
CA LEU A 302 10.00 3.55 9.38
C LEU A 302 9.09 2.50 10.03
N ILE A 303 7.79 2.79 10.14
CA ILE A 303 6.82 1.82 10.68
C ILE A 303 6.82 0.54 9.84
N GLY A 304 6.80 0.68 8.52
CA GLY A 304 6.84 -0.47 7.60
C GLY A 304 8.11 -1.30 7.76
N TYR A 305 9.28 -0.67 7.88
CA TYR A 305 10.55 -1.36 8.10
C TYR A 305 10.54 -2.18 9.40
N LEU A 306 10.07 -1.58 10.49
CA LEU A 306 9.99 -2.23 11.81
C LEU A 306 8.98 -3.38 11.87
N GLN A 307 8.06 -3.46 10.91
CA GLN A 307 7.05 -4.53 10.80
C GLN A 307 7.50 -5.75 9.98
N LEU A 308 8.62 -5.65 9.26
CA LEU A 308 9.13 -6.77 8.48
C LEU A 308 9.59 -7.92 9.39
N ASN A 309 9.48 -9.17 8.93
CA ASN A 309 10.05 -10.30 9.67
C ASN A 309 11.58 -10.20 9.66
N PRO A 310 12.29 -10.62 10.71
CA PRO A 310 13.75 -10.57 10.72
C PRO A 310 14.36 -11.46 9.62
N ASP A 311 15.43 -10.96 8.99
CA ASP A 311 16.22 -11.71 8.02
C ASP A 311 17.58 -12.11 8.63
N ARG A 312 18.00 -13.35 8.42
CA ARG A 312 19.23 -13.90 9.03
C ARG A 312 20.51 -13.20 8.55
N ASP A 313 20.49 -12.63 7.35
CA ASP A 313 21.64 -11.99 6.72
C ASP A 313 21.57 -10.45 6.89
N GLU A 314 20.53 -9.94 7.57
CA GLU A 314 20.41 -8.54 7.95
C GLU A 314 21.39 -8.18 9.08
N GLN A 315 22.14 -7.10 8.88
CA GLN A 315 23.16 -6.60 9.78
C GLN A 315 22.53 -5.62 10.76
N MET A 316 22.18 -6.13 11.94
CA MET A 316 21.33 -5.41 12.90
C MET A 316 22.02 -4.24 13.62
N ASP A 317 23.35 -4.22 13.67
CA ASP A 317 24.09 -3.01 14.10
C ASP A 317 23.87 -1.86 13.11
N PHE A 318 23.96 -2.15 11.80
CA PHE A 318 23.68 -1.20 10.74
C PHE A 318 22.21 -0.74 10.78
N ALA A 319 21.28 -1.70 10.84
CA ALA A 319 19.85 -1.43 10.95
C ALA A 319 19.51 -0.53 12.16
N GLY A 320 19.99 -0.91 13.35
CA GLY A 320 19.76 -0.16 14.59
C GLY A 320 20.22 1.28 14.51
N PHE A 321 21.41 1.53 13.96
CA PHE A 321 21.93 2.88 13.76
C PHE A 321 21.05 3.73 12.84
N TYR A 322 20.61 3.18 11.70
CA TYR A 322 19.77 3.93 10.76
C TYR A 322 18.32 4.09 11.24
N VAL A 323 17.78 3.13 12.00
CA VAL A 323 16.50 3.29 12.71
C VAL A 323 16.60 4.44 13.71
N GLY A 324 17.66 4.48 14.53
CA GLY A 324 17.91 5.59 15.45
C GLY A 324 18.03 6.93 14.70
N THR A 325 18.76 6.95 13.59
CA THR A 325 18.88 8.14 12.74
C THR A 325 17.54 8.61 12.18
N ALA A 326 16.70 7.70 11.69
CA ALA A 326 15.35 8.03 11.20
C ALA A 326 14.48 8.66 12.30
N ILE A 327 14.50 8.08 13.51
CA ILE A 327 13.77 8.62 14.67
C ILE A 327 14.27 10.02 15.01
N ARG A 328 15.58 10.22 15.07
CA ARG A 328 16.19 11.54 15.31
C ARG A 328 15.70 12.57 14.30
N LEU A 329 15.68 12.24 13.01
CA LEU A 329 15.22 13.15 11.96
C LEU A 329 13.73 13.49 12.08
N ILE A 330 12.88 12.50 12.37
CA ILE A 330 11.45 12.69 12.64
C ILE A 330 11.24 13.62 13.85
N MET A 331 12.03 13.44 14.91
CA MET A 331 11.96 14.31 16.10
C MET A 331 12.49 15.72 15.85
N ALA A 332 13.46 15.88 14.95
CA ALA A 332 13.91 17.20 14.51
C ALA A 332 12.78 17.95 13.77
N ASP A 333 12.00 17.26 12.92
CA ASP A 333 10.81 17.87 12.29
C ASP A 333 9.76 18.27 13.34
N PHE A 334 9.51 17.41 14.34
CA PHE A 334 8.63 17.73 15.47
C PHE A 334 9.09 18.98 16.23
N ASN A 335 10.39 19.14 16.46
CA ASN A 335 10.94 20.30 17.14
C ASN A 335 10.91 21.58 16.28
N GLY A 336 10.95 21.44 14.96
CA GLY A 336 10.89 22.56 14.00
C GLY A 336 9.51 23.17 13.77
N ARG A 337 8.49 22.69 14.47
CA ARG A 337 7.10 23.15 14.31
C ARG A 337 6.93 24.59 14.79
N LYS A 338 6.43 25.45 13.91
CA LYS A 338 6.27 26.89 14.18
C LYS A 338 4.96 27.21 14.92
N ASP A 339 3.87 26.48 14.62
CA ASP A 339 2.53 26.79 15.15
C ASP A 339 1.76 25.50 15.56
N PRO A 340 1.72 25.13 16.86
CA PRO A 340 0.88 24.01 17.30
C PRO A 340 -0.61 24.37 17.12
N LEU A 341 -1.42 23.40 16.69
CA LEU A 341 -2.88 23.56 16.60
C LEU A 341 -3.44 24.01 17.96
N VAL A 342 -4.10 25.18 17.97
CA VAL A 342 -4.81 25.67 19.15
C VAL A 342 -6.11 24.87 19.26
N ILE A 343 -6.15 23.90 20.16
CA ILE A 343 -7.38 23.15 20.48
C ILE A 343 -8.30 24.10 21.26
N PRO A 344 -9.55 24.34 20.80
CA PRO A 344 -10.53 25.10 21.56
C PRO A 344 -10.72 24.47 22.93
N LYS A 345 -10.50 25.25 24.01
CA LYS A 345 -10.56 24.74 25.39
C LYS A 345 -11.99 24.48 25.88
N GLU A 346 -12.99 25.05 25.21
CA GLU A 346 -14.39 24.98 25.64
C GLU A 346 -15.27 24.31 24.57
N PRO A 347 -16.06 23.28 24.94
CA PRO A 347 -17.08 22.71 24.07
C PRO A 347 -18.09 23.80 23.68
N GLY A 348 -18.08 24.22 22.41
CA GLY A 348 -18.98 25.25 21.88
C GLY A 348 -18.33 26.60 21.56
N ALA A 349 -17.02 26.76 21.77
CA ALA A 349 -16.31 27.93 21.25
C ALA A 349 -16.44 27.99 19.71
N LYS A 350 -16.99 29.11 19.20
CA LYS A 350 -17.14 29.31 17.76
C LYS A 350 -15.76 29.30 17.09
N ILE A 351 -15.59 28.44 16.08
CA ILE A 351 -14.33 28.29 15.32
C ILE A 351 -13.94 29.61 14.62
N GLU A 352 -14.91 30.49 14.37
CA GLU A 352 -14.78 31.74 13.60
C GLU A 352 -13.78 32.77 14.17
N SER A 353 -13.35 32.66 15.43
CA SER A 353 -12.43 33.64 16.05
C SER A 353 -10.97 33.19 16.17
N PHE A 354 -10.61 31.98 15.73
CA PHE A 354 -9.22 31.53 15.79
C PHE A 354 -8.55 31.80 14.45
N PRO A 355 -7.49 32.64 14.39
CA PRO A 355 -6.65 32.68 13.20
C PRO A 355 -6.07 31.29 13.01
N MET A 356 -6.57 30.57 12.01
CA MET A 356 -5.99 29.29 11.59
C MET A 356 -4.52 29.58 11.29
N PRO A 357 -3.58 28.83 11.87
CA PRO A 357 -2.17 28.96 11.52
C PRO A 357 -2.03 28.87 10.01
N LYS A 358 -1.12 29.66 9.41
CA LYS A 358 -0.88 29.56 7.96
C LYS A 358 -0.41 28.16 7.55
N HIS A 359 0.20 27.42 8.50
CA HIS A 359 0.66 26.05 8.34
C HIS A 359 0.33 25.23 9.60
N PRO A 360 -0.93 24.77 9.76
CA PRO A 360 -1.32 24.02 10.93
C PRO A 360 -0.60 22.67 10.92
N ASP A 361 0.03 22.31 12.03
CA ASP A 361 0.58 20.96 12.21
C ASP A 361 -0.56 19.95 12.36
N TYR A 362 -0.98 19.37 11.23
CA TYR A 362 -1.98 18.32 11.19
C TYR A 362 -1.41 16.93 11.46
N HIS A 363 -0.12 16.80 11.77
CA HIS A 363 0.46 15.49 12.02
C HIS A 363 -0.06 14.94 13.36
N PRO A 364 -0.64 13.73 13.39
CA PRO A 364 -1.21 13.15 14.60
C PRO A 364 -0.11 12.57 15.50
N TRP A 365 0.79 13.43 16.00
CA TRP A 365 2.02 13.05 16.72
C TRP A 365 1.82 12.04 17.83
N ARG A 366 0.73 12.17 18.59
CA ARG A 366 0.38 11.21 19.65
C ARG A 366 0.18 9.81 19.08
N LEU A 367 -0.65 9.67 18.04
CA LEU A 367 -0.90 8.40 17.38
C LEU A 367 0.38 7.86 16.72
N THR A 368 1.14 8.72 16.05
CA THR A 368 2.42 8.35 15.43
C THR A 368 3.42 7.82 16.45
N ALA A 369 3.59 8.52 17.58
CA ALA A 369 4.50 8.11 18.64
C ALA A 369 4.07 6.79 19.28
N THR A 370 2.77 6.61 19.56
CA THR A 370 2.24 5.31 20.03
C THR A 370 2.55 4.19 19.05
N ARG A 371 2.23 4.37 17.76
CA ARG A 371 2.52 3.37 16.72
C ARG A 371 4.01 3.03 16.67
N LEU A 372 4.89 4.03 16.67
CA LEU A 372 6.34 3.83 16.64
C LEU A 372 6.86 3.09 17.88
N ILE A 373 6.38 3.44 19.08
CA ILE A 373 6.75 2.73 20.31
C ILE A 373 6.35 1.26 20.22
N ASP A 374 5.12 0.97 19.76
CA ASP A 374 4.62 -0.40 19.65
C ASP A 374 5.43 -1.21 18.64
N VAL A 375 5.68 -0.68 17.45
CA VAL A 375 6.45 -1.39 16.42
C VAL A 375 7.93 -1.51 16.75
N LEU A 376 8.54 -0.54 17.45
CA LEU A 376 9.94 -0.64 17.91
C LEU A 376 10.12 -1.78 18.92
N LYS A 377 9.20 -1.88 19.88
CA LYS A 377 9.21 -2.96 20.88
C LYS A 377 9.01 -4.32 20.19
N ALA A 378 8.03 -4.42 19.31
CA ALA A 378 7.77 -5.65 18.55
C ALA A 378 8.96 -6.04 17.67
N TRP A 379 9.57 -5.09 16.97
CA TRP A 379 10.75 -5.30 16.12
C TRP A 379 11.92 -5.88 16.91
N LYS A 380 12.26 -5.27 18.05
CA LYS A 380 13.31 -5.77 18.94
C LYS A 380 13.01 -7.20 19.42
N THR A 381 11.80 -7.45 19.93
CA THR A 381 11.41 -8.78 20.42
C THR A 381 11.46 -9.82 19.29
N ASN A 382 10.94 -9.49 18.11
CA ASN A 382 10.95 -10.39 16.96
C ASN A 382 12.40 -10.73 16.55
N TRP A 383 13.30 -9.75 16.55
CA TRP A 383 14.71 -9.99 16.28
C TRP A 383 15.35 -10.91 17.34
N GLU A 384 15.15 -10.64 18.64
CA GLU A 384 15.72 -11.45 19.73
C GLU A 384 15.27 -12.92 19.67
N VAL A 385 13.99 -13.15 19.32
CA VAL A 385 13.45 -14.52 19.15
C VAL A 385 14.10 -15.26 17.98
N ASN A 386 14.44 -14.55 16.90
CA ASN A 386 14.98 -15.15 15.67
C ASN A 386 16.53 -15.13 15.60
N ALA A 387 17.20 -14.44 16.52
CA ALA A 387 18.65 -14.38 16.65
C ALA A 387 19.08 -15.13 17.92
N PRO A 388 19.30 -16.46 17.89
CA PRO A 388 19.47 -17.25 19.10
C PRO A 388 20.71 -16.87 19.95
N GLN A 389 21.70 -16.17 19.38
CA GLN A 389 22.86 -15.61 20.10
C GLN A 389 23.36 -14.35 19.37
N PRO A 390 22.73 -13.17 19.57
CA PRO A 390 23.21 -11.96 18.93
C PRO A 390 24.56 -11.57 19.53
N ALA A 391 25.44 -11.00 18.71
CA ALA A 391 26.69 -10.45 19.21
C ALA A 391 26.38 -9.39 20.30
N PRO A 392 27.09 -9.39 21.45
CA PRO A 392 26.76 -8.50 22.57
C PRO A 392 26.69 -7.02 22.18
N GLU A 393 27.54 -6.59 21.25
CA GLU A 393 27.52 -5.23 20.72
C GLU A 393 26.24 -4.89 19.95
N VAL A 394 25.73 -5.83 19.14
CA VAL A 394 24.49 -5.64 18.37
C VAL A 394 23.31 -5.54 19.32
N LYS A 395 23.27 -6.42 20.33
CA LYS A 395 22.23 -6.39 21.36
C LYS A 395 22.25 -5.07 22.12
N LYS A 396 23.42 -4.59 22.50
CA LYS A 396 23.58 -3.29 23.16
C LYS A 396 23.03 -2.14 22.30
N ILE A 397 23.37 -2.10 21.01
CA ILE A 397 22.85 -1.07 20.09
C ILE A 397 21.32 -1.14 20.03
N MET A 398 20.75 -2.33 19.85
CA MET A 398 19.29 -2.52 19.77
C MET A 398 18.58 -2.12 21.07
N ASP A 399 19.15 -2.49 22.23
CA ASP A 399 18.67 -2.11 23.55
C ASP A 399 18.67 -0.59 23.73
N GLU A 400 19.80 0.07 23.43
CA GLU A 400 19.97 1.52 23.60
C GLU A 400 19.13 2.34 22.62
N VAL A 401 19.09 1.98 21.32
CA VAL A 401 18.23 2.66 20.33
C VAL A 401 16.78 2.60 20.78
N THR A 402 16.31 1.41 21.19
CA THR A 402 14.91 1.20 21.55
C THR A 402 14.56 1.95 22.84
N SER A 403 15.38 1.84 23.89
CA SER A 403 15.10 2.53 25.17
C SER A 403 15.14 4.05 25.00
N GLN A 404 16.20 4.59 24.41
CA GLN A 404 16.35 6.04 24.19
C GLN A 404 15.21 6.59 23.33
N ALA A 405 14.88 5.92 22.22
CA ALA A 405 13.78 6.37 21.37
C ALA A 405 12.44 6.32 22.08
N THR A 406 12.12 5.20 22.75
CA THR A 406 10.79 5.02 23.32
C THR A 406 10.59 5.84 24.60
N GLU A 407 11.60 5.94 25.47
CA GLU A 407 11.50 6.59 26.78
C GLU A 407 11.78 8.08 26.72
N ASN A 408 12.80 8.51 25.96
CA ASN A 408 13.26 9.90 26.00
C ASN A 408 12.67 10.75 24.87
N LEU A 409 12.40 10.15 23.71
CA LEU A 409 11.95 10.90 22.53
C LEU A 409 10.44 10.76 22.28
N LEU A 410 9.92 9.54 22.25
CA LEU A 410 8.54 9.27 21.85
C LEU A 410 7.55 9.32 23.02
N ALA A 411 7.93 8.88 24.23
CA ALA A 411 7.03 8.90 25.38
C ALA A 411 6.44 10.29 25.67
N PRO A 412 7.21 11.41 25.62
CA PRO A 412 6.66 12.74 25.81
C PRO A 412 5.51 13.10 24.85
N LEU A 413 5.50 12.52 23.64
CA LEU A 413 4.45 12.75 22.64
C LEU A 413 3.17 11.96 22.90
N THR A 414 3.23 10.91 23.71
CA THR A 414 2.08 10.07 24.04
C THR A 414 1.24 10.61 25.21
N ALA A 415 1.79 11.59 25.94
CA ALA A 415 1.14 12.28 27.03
C ALA A 415 -0.16 12.99 26.60
N GLY A 416 -1.01 13.33 27.57
CA GLY A 416 -2.32 13.95 27.32
C GLY A 416 -2.25 15.29 26.56
N THR A 417 -1.16 16.02 26.71
CA THR A 417 -0.85 17.26 25.97
C THR A 417 0.53 17.17 25.35
N LEU A 418 0.67 17.58 24.08
CA LEU A 418 1.97 17.63 23.42
C LEU A 418 2.93 18.59 24.17
N PRO A 419 4.23 18.27 24.24
CA PRO A 419 5.23 19.17 24.81
C PRO A 419 5.20 20.54 24.14
N LYS A 420 5.25 21.60 24.97
CA LYS A 420 5.37 22.99 24.49
C LYS A 420 6.82 23.37 24.15
N SER A 421 7.77 22.78 24.85
CA SER A 421 9.20 22.95 24.60
C SER A 421 9.70 21.89 23.62
N PRO A 422 10.72 22.20 22.81
CA PRO A 422 11.42 21.21 22.00
C PRO A 422 11.94 20.07 22.89
N ILE A 423 11.85 18.84 22.37
CA ILE A 423 12.45 17.66 23.01
C ILE A 423 13.95 17.71 22.78
N SER A 424 14.75 17.58 23.84
CA SER A 424 16.22 17.57 23.69
C SER A 424 16.67 16.37 22.88
N LEU A 425 17.50 16.63 21.86
CA LEU A 425 18.13 15.59 21.04
C LEU A 425 19.60 15.36 21.41
N SER A 426 20.18 16.12 22.34
CA SER A 426 21.62 16.12 22.64
C SER A 426 22.15 14.74 23.01
N ASP A 427 21.46 14.05 23.91
CA ASP A 427 21.92 12.78 24.47
C ASP A 427 21.80 11.67 23.42
N PHE A 428 20.75 11.75 22.60
CA PHE A 428 20.53 10.84 21.49
C PHE A 428 21.50 11.09 20.32
N ASP A 429 21.82 12.36 20.02
CA ASP A 429 22.83 12.73 19.04
C ASP A 429 24.23 12.23 19.50
N ALA A 430 24.58 12.38 20.78
CA ALA A 430 25.82 11.86 21.35
C ALA A 430 25.88 10.32 21.30
N PHE A 431 24.76 9.65 21.57
CA PHE A 431 24.61 8.20 21.39
C PHE A 431 24.86 7.80 19.93
N LEU A 432 24.18 8.42 18.96
CA LEU A 432 24.36 8.10 17.54
C LEU A 432 25.79 8.37 17.06
N GLN A 433 26.42 9.46 17.52
CA GLN A 433 27.81 9.75 17.18
C GLN A 433 28.78 8.68 17.71
N ARG A 434 28.56 8.19 18.94
CA ARG A 434 29.35 7.08 19.50
C ARG A 434 29.14 5.79 18.71
N GLU A 435 27.88 5.41 18.48
CA GLU A 435 27.57 4.15 17.82
C GLU A 435 27.99 4.14 16.35
N ARG A 436 28.06 5.30 15.69
CA ARG A 436 28.60 5.41 14.33
C ARG A 436 29.99 4.78 14.20
N ALA A 437 30.85 4.92 15.22
CA ALA A 437 32.18 4.31 15.23
C ALA A 437 32.16 2.80 15.56
N ASN A 438 31.07 2.32 16.18
CA ASN A 438 30.90 0.94 16.61
C ASN A 438 30.16 0.06 15.58
N VAL A 439 29.41 0.66 14.65
CA VAL A 439 28.78 -0.05 13.53
C VAL A 439 29.88 -0.60 12.62
N LYS A 440 30.05 -1.92 12.64
CA LYS A 440 31.09 -2.63 11.87
C LYS A 440 30.61 -2.91 10.45
N SER A 441 29.31 -3.14 10.32
CA SER A 441 28.64 -3.46 9.07
C SER A 441 28.60 -2.24 8.15
N GLN A 442 28.89 -2.42 6.87
CA GLN A 442 28.86 -1.33 5.87
C GLN A 442 27.58 -1.31 5.04
N SER A 443 26.80 -2.40 5.08
CA SER A 443 25.59 -2.61 4.29
C SER A 443 24.49 -3.20 5.16
N LEU A 444 23.24 -3.07 4.72
CA LEU A 444 22.09 -3.62 5.45
C LEU A 444 22.10 -5.16 5.45
N PHE A 445 22.52 -5.79 4.36
CA PHE A 445 22.61 -7.24 4.23
C PHE A 445 24.05 -7.68 4.01
N ARG A 446 24.46 -8.75 4.71
CA ARG A 446 25.81 -9.34 4.62
C ARG A 446 26.12 -9.86 3.22
N ASP A 447 25.10 -10.39 2.54
CA ASP A 447 25.21 -10.96 1.20
C ASP A 447 24.98 -9.95 0.07
N ASP A 448 24.71 -8.68 0.39
CA ASP A 448 24.62 -7.59 -0.59
C ASP A 448 25.37 -6.33 -0.13
N PRO A 449 26.65 -6.18 -0.50
CA PRO A 449 27.44 -4.98 -0.22
C PRO A 449 26.85 -3.69 -0.82
N LYS A 450 25.91 -3.77 -1.77
CA LYS A 450 25.27 -2.60 -2.39
C LYS A 450 24.05 -2.11 -1.61
N SER A 451 23.65 -2.82 -0.56
CA SER A 451 22.53 -2.44 0.32
C SER A 451 22.88 -1.30 1.28
N LEU A 452 23.42 -0.21 0.72
CA LEU A 452 23.88 0.97 1.44
C LEU A 452 22.72 1.93 1.70
N VAL A 453 22.70 2.56 2.88
CA VAL A 453 21.83 3.69 3.19
C VAL A 453 22.71 4.92 3.19
N TRP A 454 22.49 5.86 2.27
CA TRP A 454 23.29 7.08 2.18
C TRP A 454 22.53 8.27 2.77
N ILE A 455 23.17 9.02 3.66
CA ILE A 455 22.61 10.23 4.26
C ILE A 455 23.64 11.36 4.13
N ALA A 456 23.27 12.42 3.41
CA ALA A 456 24.15 13.57 3.18
C ALA A 456 24.59 14.27 4.48
N ALA A 457 23.79 14.19 5.55
CA ALA A 457 24.03 14.89 6.81
C ALA A 457 25.25 14.38 7.60
N PHE A 458 25.79 13.19 7.28
CA PHE A 458 26.83 12.55 8.08
C PHE A 458 28.17 12.41 7.36
N GLU A 459 28.24 12.60 6.05
CA GLU A 459 29.50 12.59 5.32
C GLU A 459 29.94 14.02 5.03
N ALA A 460 31.17 14.35 5.42
CA ALA A 460 31.89 15.38 4.67
C ALA A 460 31.88 14.91 3.21
N PRO A 461 31.57 15.80 2.23
CA PRO A 461 31.58 15.41 0.82
C PRO A 461 32.87 14.64 0.56
N PRO A 462 32.83 13.49 -0.14
CA PRO A 462 34.06 12.77 -0.44
C PRO A 462 35.02 13.80 -1.01
N GLU A 463 36.16 14.00 -0.32
CA GLU A 463 37.22 14.85 -0.84
C GLU A 463 37.42 14.35 -2.26
N LYS A 464 37.07 15.20 -3.24
CA LYS A 464 37.45 14.94 -4.62
C LYS A 464 38.95 14.79 -4.53
N LYS A 465 39.45 13.56 -4.62
CA LYS A 465 40.85 13.30 -4.86
C LYS A 465 41.10 14.01 -6.16
N ASP A 466 41.61 15.22 -6.07
CA ASP A 466 41.98 16.01 -7.22
C ASP A 466 43.04 15.17 -7.94
N ASP A 467 42.64 14.51 -9.03
CA ASP A 467 43.47 13.57 -9.77
C ASP A 467 44.69 14.29 -10.40
N GLY A 468 44.85 15.60 -10.16
CA GLY A 468 45.86 16.46 -10.79
C GLY A 468 45.66 16.58 -12.32
N LYS A 469 44.61 15.96 -12.88
CA LYS A 469 44.24 16.12 -14.28
C LYS A 469 43.43 17.38 -14.41
N THR A 470 44.14 18.48 -14.60
CA THR A 470 43.57 19.70 -15.17
C THR A 470 42.73 19.31 -16.39
N PRO A 471 41.42 19.59 -16.42
CA PRO A 471 40.63 19.34 -17.61
C PRO A 471 41.25 20.14 -18.76
N ALA A 472 41.59 19.45 -19.84
CA ALA A 472 42.07 20.09 -21.06
C ALA A 472 41.07 21.20 -21.45
N PRO A 473 41.56 22.38 -21.89
CA PRO A 473 40.68 23.49 -22.27
C PRO A 473 39.64 22.97 -23.26
N SER A 474 38.37 23.14 -22.90
CA SER A 474 37.25 22.73 -23.74
C SER A 474 37.36 23.44 -25.08
N THR A 475 37.50 22.65 -26.15
CA THR A 475 37.46 23.15 -27.51
C THR A 475 36.15 23.92 -27.71
N PRO A 476 36.17 25.17 -28.21
CA PRO A 476 34.94 25.94 -28.41
C PRO A 476 33.98 25.18 -29.31
N ALA A 477 32.70 25.17 -28.91
CA ALA A 477 31.63 24.57 -29.68
C ALA A 477 31.60 25.16 -31.11
N PRO A 478 31.45 24.33 -32.15
CA PRO A 478 31.31 24.82 -33.50
C PRO A 478 30.04 25.68 -33.62
N PRO A 479 30.08 26.78 -34.39
CA PRO A 479 28.94 27.68 -34.54
C PRO A 479 27.72 26.92 -35.11
N PRO A 480 26.51 27.31 -34.69
CA PRO A 480 25.28 26.68 -35.18
C PRO A 480 25.19 26.86 -36.70
N LYS A 481 25.05 25.75 -37.41
CA LYS A 481 24.75 25.76 -38.86
C LYS A 481 23.32 26.26 -39.03
N GLY A 482 23.18 27.46 -39.58
CA GLY A 482 21.88 28.05 -39.89
C GLY A 482 21.09 27.20 -40.90
N LYS A 483 19.80 27.05 -40.61
CA LYS A 483 18.74 26.81 -41.59
C LYS A 483 17.55 27.67 -41.21
#